data_AF-A0A0Z8SBA4-F1
#
_entry.id   AF-A0A0Z8SBA4-F1
#
_cell.length_a   1.000
_cell.length_b   1.000
_cell.length_c   1.000
_cell.angle_alpha   90.00
_cell.angle_beta   90.00
_cell.angle_gamma   90.00
#
_symmetry.space_group_name_H-M   'P 1'
#
loop_
_entity.id
_entity.type
_entity.pdbx_description
1 polymer ?
#
loop_
_entity_poly.entity_id
_entity_poly.type
_entity_poly.pdbx_seq_one_letter_code
_entity_poly.pdbx_strand_id
1 'polypeptide(L)'
;MTWLSKKDRKSLYFSVLVSIIFSCFFSPFITLEIDYIVEFFSIIIGFLISAIALLHSSNIRIALYNAKSDGYPNYWYKIISYYRTAIIYFLCLILVLIVKVDCISDGVYQTIYLAVLIEGGYWIVKIVRSLFYLLTVEINSK
;
A
#
# COMPACT_ATOMS: atom_id res chain seq x y z
N MET A 1 17.14 4.70 -7.90
CA MET A 1 16.66 3.66 -6.97
C MET A 1 15.14 3.74 -6.87
N THR A 2 14.42 2.64 -7.14
CA THR A 2 12.95 2.52 -7.07
C THR A 2 12.47 2.09 -5.68
N TRP A 3 13.11 2.63 -4.64
CA TRP A 3 12.78 2.34 -3.25
C TRP A 3 12.25 3.60 -2.59
N LEU A 4 11.42 3.45 -1.56
CA LEU A 4 10.92 4.57 -0.78
C LEU A 4 12.06 5.50 -0.31
N SER A 5 11.81 6.80 -0.35
CA SER A 5 12.69 7.81 0.24
C SER A 5 12.84 7.58 1.75
N LYS A 6 13.90 8.12 2.37
CA LYS A 6 14.10 8.00 3.83
C LYS A 6 12.92 8.61 4.60
N LYS A 7 12.37 9.73 4.12
CA LYS A 7 11.21 10.41 4.71
C LYS A 7 9.97 9.50 4.67
N ASP A 8 9.70 8.88 3.52
CA ASP A 8 8.52 8.04 3.38
C ASP A 8 8.65 6.71 4.13
N ARG A 9 9.85 6.14 4.25
CA ARG A 9 10.09 5.00 5.15
C ARG A 9 9.79 5.34 6.60
N LYS A 10 10.23 6.52 7.06
CA LYS A 10 9.90 6.98 8.42
C LYS A 10 8.39 7.11 8.62
N SER A 11 7.69 7.65 7.62
CA SER A 11 6.22 7.73 7.63
C SER A 11 5.57 6.36 7.67
N LEU A 12 6.12 5.38 6.96
CA LEU A 12 5.63 3.99 6.97
C LEU A 12 5.80 3.36 8.35
N TYR A 13 6.99 3.43 8.95
CA TYR A 13 7.21 2.87 10.29
C TYR A 13 6.28 3.52 11.33
N PHE A 14 6.04 4.82 11.22
CA PHE A 14 5.09 5.50 12.08
C PHE A 14 3.64 5.03 11.84
N SER A 15 3.23 4.87 10.58
CA SER A 15 1.90 4.36 10.22
C SER A 15 1.68 2.94 10.76
N VAL A 16 2.67 2.06 10.62
CA VAL A 16 2.63 0.69 11.15
C VAL A 16 2.48 0.70 12.67
N LEU A 17 3.26 1.52 13.38
CA LEU A 17 3.15 1.63 14.85
C LEU A 17 1.76 2.10 15.28
N VAL A 18 1.21 3.12 14.62
CA VAL A 18 -0.14 3.62 14.91
C VAL A 18 -1.20 2.54 14.63
N SER A 19 -1.05 1.80 13.53
CA SER A 19 -1.97 0.71 13.15
C SER A 19 -1.98 -0.40 14.20
N ILE A 20 -0.80 -0.77 14.74
CA ILE A 20 -0.69 -1.76 15.83
C ILE A 20 -1.39 -1.26 17.10
N ILE A 21 -1.08 -0.03 17.54
CA ILE A 21 -1.67 0.54 18.77
C ILE A 21 -3.19 0.60 18.67
N PHE A 22 -3.70 1.09 17.53
CA PHE A 22 -5.13 1.15 17.28
C PHE A 22 -5.75 -0.24 17.30
N SER A 23 -5.11 -1.21 16.66
CA SER A 23 -5.64 -2.57 16.60
C SER A 23 -5.68 -3.25 17.94
N CYS A 24 -4.68 -3.06 18.80
CA CYS A 24 -4.71 -3.58 20.17
C CYS A 24 -5.90 -3.06 20.98
N PHE A 25 -6.36 -1.84 20.70
CA PHE A 25 -7.48 -1.23 21.42
C PHE A 25 -8.83 -1.67 20.87
N PHE A 26 -8.94 -1.87 19.56
CA PHE A 26 -10.21 -2.15 18.88
C PHE A 26 -10.46 -3.63 18.57
N SER A 27 -9.42 -4.49 18.59
CA SER A 27 -9.57 -5.92 18.31
C SER A 27 -10.56 -6.67 19.20
N PRO A 28 -10.78 -6.33 20.48
CA PRO A 28 -11.80 -7.02 21.28
C PRO A 28 -13.24 -6.77 20.80
N PHE A 29 -13.47 -5.72 20.02
CA PHE A 29 -14.79 -5.28 19.59
C PHE A 29 -15.12 -5.66 18.14
N ILE A 30 -14.15 -6.20 17.40
CA ILE A 30 -14.27 -6.47 15.97
C ILE A 30 -13.88 -7.91 15.71
N THR A 31 -14.72 -8.64 14.99
CA THR A 31 -14.38 -9.97 14.47
C THR A 31 -14.16 -9.86 12.97
N LEU A 32 -12.96 -10.19 12.53
CA LEU A 32 -12.59 -10.22 11.12
C LEU A 32 -12.46 -11.67 10.65
N GLU A 33 -13.00 -11.95 9.47
CA GLU A 33 -12.78 -13.22 8.76
C GLU A 33 -11.59 -13.07 7.82
N ILE A 34 -10.64 -14.00 7.94
CA ILE A 34 -9.38 -13.98 7.21
C ILE A 34 -9.61 -14.06 5.70
N ASP A 35 -10.56 -14.89 5.29
CA ASP A 35 -10.84 -15.17 3.88
C ASP A 35 -11.20 -13.90 3.13
N TYR A 36 -12.02 -13.02 3.71
CA TYR A 36 -12.34 -11.71 3.12
C TYR A 36 -11.13 -10.78 3.03
N ILE A 37 -10.23 -10.80 4.02
CA ILE A 37 -9.02 -9.94 3.99
C ILE A 37 -8.08 -10.41 2.89
N VAL A 38 -7.87 -11.73 2.77
CA VAL A 38 -7.01 -12.32 1.74
C VAL A 38 -7.59 -12.08 0.35
N GLU A 39 -8.91 -12.24 0.16
CA GLU A 39 -9.60 -11.93 -1.08
C GLU A 39 -9.42 -10.45 -1.46
N PHE A 40 -9.70 -9.55 -0.51
CA PHE A 40 -9.54 -8.12 -0.72
C PHE A 40 -8.11 -7.74 -1.13
N PHE A 41 -7.09 -8.24 -0.44
CA PHE A 41 -5.70 -7.97 -0.81
C PHE A 41 -5.33 -8.55 -2.17
N SER A 42 -5.86 -9.71 -2.54
CA SER A 42 -5.62 -10.31 -3.85
C SER A 42 -6.19 -9.42 -4.97
N ILE A 43 -7.39 -8.88 -4.78
CA ILE A 43 -8.00 -7.91 -5.71
C ILE A 43 -7.11 -6.65 -5.83
N ILE A 44 -6.66 -6.11 -4.69
CA ILE A 44 -5.80 -4.92 -4.68
C ILE A 44 -4.48 -5.19 -5.40
N ILE A 45 -3.83 -6.34 -5.19
CA ILE A 45 -2.61 -6.71 -5.91
C ILE A 45 -2.85 -6.73 -7.42
N GLY A 46 -3.94 -7.37 -7.88
CA GLY A 46 -4.30 -7.42 -9.30
C GLY A 46 -4.54 -6.03 -9.89
N PHE A 47 -5.22 -5.16 -9.15
CA PHE A 47 -5.40 -3.76 -9.51
C PHE A 47 -4.06 -3.02 -9.64
N LEU A 48 -3.17 -3.16 -8.67
CA LEU A 48 -1.87 -2.48 -8.67
C LEU A 48 -0.96 -2.93 -9.83
N ILE A 49 -0.95 -4.23 -10.13
CA ILE A 49 -0.20 -4.78 -11.27
C ILE A 49 -0.77 -4.25 -12.59
N SER A 50 -2.09 -4.18 -12.70
CA SER A 50 -2.74 -3.63 -13.90
C SER A 50 -2.43 -2.13 -14.07
N ALA A 51 -2.54 -1.36 -13.00
CA ALA A 51 -2.27 0.07 -13.00
C ALA A 51 -0.80 0.39 -13.32
N ILE A 52 0.16 -0.37 -12.77
CA ILE A 52 1.58 -0.15 -13.10
C ILE A 52 1.87 -0.50 -14.56
N ALA A 53 1.24 -1.55 -15.12
CA ALA A 53 1.37 -1.91 -16.53
C ALA A 53 0.85 -0.79 -17.44
N LEU A 54 -0.32 -0.22 -17.13
CA LEU A 54 -0.89 0.93 -17.85
C LEU A 54 0.00 2.18 -17.75
N LEU A 55 0.59 2.44 -16.58
CA LEU A 55 1.52 3.55 -16.43
C LEU A 55 2.77 3.40 -17.28
N HIS A 56 3.26 2.16 -17.43
CA HIS A 56 4.42 1.87 -18.27
C HIS A 56 4.13 1.97 -19.77
N SER A 57 2.90 1.69 -20.20
CA SER A 57 2.49 1.84 -21.61
C SER A 57 2.07 3.26 -21.99
N SER A 58 1.77 4.11 -21.00
CA SER A 58 1.30 5.49 -21.23
C SER A 58 2.43 6.51 -21.44
N ASN A 59 2.17 7.49 -22.30
CA ASN A 59 3.05 8.64 -22.53
C ASN A 59 3.15 9.58 -21.31
N ILE A 60 2.26 9.43 -20.33
CA ILE A 60 2.26 10.22 -19.08
C ILE A 60 3.59 10.12 -18.33
N ARG A 61 4.33 9.01 -18.54
CA ARG A 61 5.68 8.82 -18.03
C ARG A 61 6.61 10.01 -18.31
N ILE A 62 6.50 10.61 -19.50
CA ILE A 62 7.35 11.75 -19.90
C ILE A 62 7.06 12.97 -19.02
N ALA A 63 5.77 13.29 -18.82
CA ALA A 63 5.36 14.38 -17.94
C ALA A 63 5.83 14.17 -16.49
N LEU A 64 5.78 12.92 -16.01
CA LEU A 64 6.18 12.56 -14.65
C LEU A 64 7.70 12.57 -14.43
N TYR A 65 8.50 12.40 -15.48
CA TYR A 65 9.94 12.59 -15.41
C TYR A 65 10.33 14.05 -15.24
N ASN A 66 9.56 14.97 -15.83
CA ASN A 66 9.79 16.41 -15.73
C ASN A 66 9.23 17.02 -14.43
N ALA A 67 8.30 16.31 -13.77
CA ALA A 67 7.71 16.75 -12.51
C ALA A 67 8.68 16.55 -11.33
N LYS A 68 8.93 17.63 -10.58
CA LYS A 68 9.72 17.59 -9.34
C LYS A 68 9.01 16.76 -8.27
N SER A 69 9.80 16.08 -7.43
CA SER A 69 9.29 15.30 -6.31
C SER A 69 10.22 15.40 -5.10
N ASP A 70 9.65 15.59 -3.92
CA ASP A 70 10.39 15.57 -2.66
C ASP A 70 10.97 14.18 -2.36
N GLY A 71 12.29 14.11 -2.19
CA GLY A 71 12.99 12.89 -1.78
C GLY A 71 13.10 11.79 -2.85
N TYR A 72 12.73 12.10 -4.09
CA TYR A 72 12.90 11.23 -5.27
C TYR A 72 13.49 12.03 -6.43
N PRO A 73 14.17 11.39 -7.40
CA PRO A 73 14.71 12.10 -8.55
C PRO A 73 13.64 12.85 -9.36
N ASN A 74 12.44 12.28 -9.47
CA ASN A 74 11.26 12.88 -10.07
C ASN A 74 10.01 12.13 -9.62
N TYR A 75 8.85 12.62 -10.06
CA TYR A 75 7.56 12.06 -9.66
C TYR A 75 7.36 10.63 -10.19
N TRP A 76 7.87 10.29 -11.38
CA TRP A 76 7.83 8.92 -11.88
C TRP A 76 8.48 7.92 -10.90
N TYR A 77 9.68 8.20 -10.43
CA TYR A 77 10.36 7.33 -9.46
C TYR A 77 9.59 7.22 -8.15
N LYS A 78 8.89 8.27 -7.72
CA LYS A 78 8.03 8.23 -6.54
C LYS A 78 6.85 7.28 -6.73
N ILE A 79 6.11 7.41 -7.83
CA ILE A 79 4.97 6.54 -8.15
C ILE A 79 5.40 5.08 -8.21
N ILE A 80 6.44 4.76 -9.00
CA ILE A 80 6.90 3.39 -9.15
C ILE A 80 7.36 2.80 -7.80
N SER A 81 8.01 3.61 -6.96
CA SER A 81 8.38 3.17 -5.61
C SER A 81 7.16 2.86 -4.75
N TYR A 82 6.12 3.69 -4.80
CA TYR A 82 4.88 3.47 -4.04
C TYR A 82 4.14 2.20 -4.49
N TYR A 83 3.95 2.04 -5.80
CA TYR A 83 3.29 0.85 -6.36
C TYR A 83 4.06 -0.42 -6.03
N ARG A 84 5.38 -0.42 -6.25
CA ARG A 84 6.24 -1.56 -5.95
C ARG A 84 6.20 -1.92 -4.47
N THR A 85 6.32 -0.94 -3.58
CA THR A 85 6.27 -1.20 -2.14
C THR A 85 4.90 -1.70 -1.71
N ALA A 86 3.80 -1.13 -2.21
CA ALA A 86 2.46 -1.60 -1.91
C ALA A 86 2.23 -3.05 -2.37
N ILE A 87 2.65 -3.41 -3.59
CA ILE A 87 2.53 -4.79 -4.10
C ILE A 87 3.30 -5.76 -3.20
N ILE A 88 4.58 -5.46 -2.91
CA ILE A 88 5.39 -6.31 -2.01
C ILE A 88 4.74 -6.41 -0.63
N TYR A 89 4.24 -5.29 -0.11
CA TYR A 89 3.57 -5.24 1.18
C TYR A 89 2.35 -6.16 1.23
N PHE A 90 1.40 -6.02 0.30
CA PHE A 90 0.20 -6.87 0.25
C PHE A 90 0.54 -8.35 0.03
N LEU A 91 1.55 -8.67 -0.78
CA LEU A 91 2.02 -10.05 -0.95
C LEU A 91 2.58 -10.63 0.36
N CYS A 92 3.43 -9.87 1.06
CA CYS A 92 3.96 -10.28 2.36
C CYS A 92 2.84 -10.46 3.40
N LEU A 93 1.82 -9.59 3.37
CA LEU A 93 0.68 -9.70 4.27
C LEU A 93 -0.14 -10.95 4.03
N ILE A 94 -0.49 -11.27 2.78
CA ILE A 94 -1.20 -12.51 2.46
C ILE A 94 -0.42 -13.72 3.00
N LEU A 95 0.90 -13.73 2.82
CA LEU A 95 1.75 -14.80 3.35
C LEU A 95 1.66 -14.89 4.88
N VAL A 96 1.70 -13.77 5.59
CA VAL A 96 1.54 -13.72 7.06
C VAL A 96 0.15 -14.18 7.50
N LEU A 97 -0.90 -13.87 6.74
CA LEU A 97 -2.27 -14.25 7.06
C LEU A 97 -2.54 -15.75 6.87
N ILE A 98 -1.94 -16.35 5.83
CA ILE A 98 -2.11 -17.77 5.50
C ILE A 98 -1.26 -18.65 6.42
N VAL A 99 -0.06 -18.19 6.80
CA VAL A 99 0.82 -18.94 7.72
C VAL A 99 0.32 -18.74 9.15
N LYS A 100 -0.68 -19.54 9.54
CA LYS A 100 -1.02 -19.71 10.95
C LYS A 100 0.11 -20.46 11.68
N VAL A 101 0.37 -20.02 12.90
CA VAL A 101 1.35 -20.52 13.84
C VAL A 101 0.58 -20.95 15.07
N ASP A 102 0.55 -22.25 15.34
CA ASP A 102 -0.32 -22.86 16.36
C ASP A 102 -0.09 -22.35 17.79
N CYS A 103 1.04 -21.66 18.04
CA CYS A 103 1.38 -21.10 19.34
C CYS A 103 0.73 -19.72 19.63
N ILE A 104 0.10 -19.10 18.63
CA ILE A 104 -0.51 -17.76 18.77
C ILE A 104 -2.01 -17.89 19.02
N SER A 105 -2.53 -17.16 20.02
CA SER A 105 -3.96 -17.19 20.35
C SER A 105 -4.81 -16.45 19.32
N ASP A 106 -6.07 -16.87 19.17
CA ASP A 106 -7.01 -16.28 18.22
C ASP A 106 -7.25 -14.76 18.44
N GLY A 107 -7.21 -14.30 19.70
CA GLY A 107 -7.32 -12.86 20.01
C GLY A 107 -6.12 -12.04 19.52
N VAL A 108 -4.91 -12.62 19.55
CA VAL A 108 -3.72 -11.98 18.97
C VAL A 108 -3.83 -11.97 17.45
N TYR A 109 -4.35 -13.04 16.84
CA TYR A 109 -4.62 -13.07 15.40
C TYR A 109 -5.60 -11.99 14.95
N GLN A 110 -6.72 -11.81 15.66
CA GLN A 110 -7.67 -10.72 15.37
C GLN A 110 -7.00 -9.34 15.42
N THR A 111 -6.10 -9.14 16.38
CA THR A 111 -5.31 -7.91 16.50
C THR A 111 -4.37 -7.71 15.30
N ILE A 112 -3.69 -8.77 14.87
CA ILE A 112 -2.82 -8.73 13.68
C ILE A 112 -3.64 -8.42 12.44
N TYR A 113 -4.79 -9.08 12.24
CA TYR A 113 -5.65 -8.89 11.08
C TYR A 113 -6.14 -7.45 10.95
N LEU A 114 -6.57 -6.86 12.06
CA LEU A 114 -7.00 -5.47 12.09
C LEU A 114 -5.85 -4.50 11.77
N ALA A 115 -4.65 -4.75 12.31
CA ALA A 115 -3.48 -3.89 12.07
C ALA A 115 -3.07 -3.91 10.60
N VAL A 116 -3.09 -5.10 10.03
CA VAL A 116 -2.78 -5.36 8.62
C VAL A 116 -3.82 -4.71 7.71
N LEU A 117 -5.11 -4.78 8.05
CA LEU A 117 -6.17 -4.15 7.28
C LEU A 117 -6.05 -2.61 7.28
N ILE A 118 -5.78 -2.00 8.43
CA ILE A 118 -5.62 -0.54 8.56
C ILE A 118 -4.43 -0.04 7.75
N GLU A 119 -3.27 -0.71 7.86
CA GLU A 119 -2.08 -0.33 7.12
C GLU A 119 -2.26 -0.57 5.60
N GLY A 120 -2.98 -1.63 5.22
CA GLY A 120 -3.44 -1.82 3.84
C GLY A 120 -4.27 -0.64 3.33
N GLY A 121 -5.22 -0.15 4.14
CA GLY A 121 -6.00 1.05 3.84
C GLY A 121 -5.14 2.30 3.63
N TYR A 122 -4.12 2.51 4.47
CA TYR A 122 -3.18 3.61 4.31
C TYR A 122 -2.49 3.59 2.93
N TRP A 123 -2.05 2.41 2.48
CA TRP A 123 -1.43 2.24 1.17
C TRP A 123 -2.41 2.53 0.02
N ILE A 124 -3.64 2.05 0.13
CA ILE A 124 -4.68 2.32 -0.86
C ILE A 124 -4.91 3.83 -0.98
N VAL A 125 -5.03 4.55 0.13
CA VAL A 125 -5.19 6.02 0.10
C VAL A 125 -4.02 6.71 -0.60
N LYS A 126 -2.77 6.27 -0.35
CA LYS A 126 -1.59 6.81 -1.04
C LYS A 126 -1.62 6.56 -2.54
N ILE A 127 -2.01 5.36 -2.95
CA ILE A 127 -2.11 4.96 -4.36
C ILE A 127 -3.21 5.73 -5.07
N VAL A 128 -4.40 5.83 -4.47
CA VAL A 128 -5.54 6.58 -5.02
C VAL A 128 -5.19 8.05 -5.18
N ARG A 129 -4.53 8.68 -4.20
CA ARG A 129 -4.02 10.06 -4.35
C ARG A 129 -3.03 10.18 -5.51
N SER A 130 -2.17 9.19 -5.70
CA SER A 130 -1.25 9.16 -6.84
C SER A 130 -2.01 9.07 -8.17
N LEU A 131 -3.08 8.27 -8.25
CA LEU A 131 -3.91 8.14 -9.45
C LEU A 131 -4.66 9.43 -9.79
N PHE A 132 -5.22 10.12 -8.79
CA PHE A 132 -5.85 11.43 -9.03
C PHE A 132 -4.84 12.46 -9.53
N TYR A 133 -3.63 12.48 -8.99
CA TYR A 133 -2.58 13.34 -9.51
C TYR A 133 -2.25 13.01 -10.98
N LEU A 134 -2.15 11.73 -11.31
CA LEU A 134 -1.94 11.28 -12.70
C LEU A 134 -3.04 11.77 -13.63
N LEU A 135 -4.31 11.60 -13.25
CA LEU A 135 -5.45 12.11 -14.02
C LEU A 135 -5.34 13.63 -14.27
N THR A 136 -4.99 14.41 -13.26
CA THR A 136 -4.79 15.85 -13.40
C THR A 136 -3.65 16.19 -14.36
N VAL A 137 -2.53 15.45 -14.29
CA VAL A 137 -1.41 15.64 -15.22
C VAL A 137 -1.82 15.31 -16.64
N GLU A 138 -2.59 14.25 -16.86
CA GLU A 138 -3.05 13.87 -18.20
C GLU A 138 -3.97 14.93 -18.79
N ILE A 139 -4.96 15.41 -18.02
CA ILE A 139 -5.90 16.46 -18.46
C ILE A 139 -5.15 17.74 -18.83
N ASN A 140 -4.18 18.17 -18.02
CA ASN A 140 -3.40 19.39 -18.27
C ASN A 140 -2.34 19.24 -19.38
N SER A 141 -2.09 18.01 -19.85
CA SER A 141 -1.12 17.72 -20.91
C SER A 141 -1.74 17.63 -22.31
N LYS A 142 -3.07 17.61 -22.39
CA LYS A 142 -3.86 17.70 -23.63
C LYS A 142 -4.23 19.15 -23.92
#